data_AF-A0A9P1F256-F1
#
_entry.id   AF-A0A9P1F256-F1
#
_cell.length_a   1.000
_cell.length_b   1.000
_cell.length_c   1.000
_cell.angle_alpha   90.00
_cell.angle_beta   90.00
_cell.angle_gamma   90.00
#
_symmetry.space_group_name_H-M   'P 1'
#
loop_
_entity.id
_entity.type
_entity.pdbx_description
1 polymer ?
#
loop_
_entity_poly.entity_id
_entity_poly.type
_entity_poly.pdbx_seq_one_letter_code
_entity_poly.pdbx_strand_id
1 'polypeptide(L)'
;MCSHQTVRLLLLFYSLIVPFVSSQCRDLHPYCELFKTLELCSSNAAQEPIMKYNCAQTCGFCGTKVGSCVDRLSNCSEYKSSGLCESDDKLRIEYACPLTCDVCSSPV
;
A
#
# COMPACT_ATOMS: atom_id res chain seq x y z
N MET A 1 -17.57 17.25 41.98
CA MET A 1 -16.11 17.36 41.76
C MET A 1 -15.69 16.20 40.87
N CYS A 2 -15.82 16.36 39.54
CA CYS A 2 -15.38 15.33 38.60
C CYS A 2 -13.86 15.46 38.45
N SER A 3 -13.15 14.43 38.93
CA SER A 3 -11.70 14.42 39.05
C SER A 3 -11.03 14.58 37.68
N HIS A 4 -10.47 15.77 37.40
CA HIS A 4 -9.62 16.03 36.22
C HIS A 4 -8.43 15.03 36.11
N GLN A 5 -8.05 14.39 37.23
CA GLN A 5 -6.97 13.42 37.30
C GLN A 5 -7.29 12.11 36.54
N THR A 6 -8.55 11.66 36.53
CA THR A 6 -8.95 10.40 35.88
C THR A 6 -8.98 10.53 34.36
N VAL A 7 -9.35 11.71 33.84
CA VAL A 7 -9.36 12.02 32.40
C VAL A 7 -7.94 12.06 31.83
N ARG A 8 -6.96 12.62 32.56
CA ARG A 8 -5.56 12.65 32.13
C ARG A 8 -4.92 11.26 32.07
N LEU A 9 -5.21 10.37 33.02
CA LEU A 9 -4.72 8.99 32.98
C LEU A 9 -5.31 8.22 31.78
N LEU A 10 -6.61 8.36 31.52
CA LEU A 10 -7.29 7.67 30.41
C LEU A 10 -6.74 8.07 29.03
N LEU A 11 -6.38 9.35 28.83
CA LEU A 11 -5.76 9.84 27.59
C LEU A 11 -4.32 9.30 27.38
N LEU A 12 -3.55 9.17 28.46
CA LEU A 12 -2.20 8.59 28.39
C LEU A 12 -2.23 7.10 28.06
N PHE A 13 -3.22 6.36 28.58
CA PHE A 13 -3.39 4.95 28.23
C PHE A 13 -3.85 4.77 26.78
N TYR A 14 -4.75 5.61 26.26
CA TYR A 14 -5.24 5.53 24.87
C TYR A 14 -4.14 5.76 23.82
N SER A 15 -3.12 6.56 24.15
CA SER A 15 -2.01 6.91 23.26
C SER A 15 -1.03 5.75 23.03
N LEU A 16 -0.97 4.76 23.93
CA LEU A 16 -0.07 3.60 23.84
C LEU A 16 -0.68 2.41 23.08
N ILE A 17 -1.97 2.46 22.78
CA ILE A 17 -2.71 1.34 22.17
C ILE A 17 -3.06 1.58 20.70
N VAL A 18 -2.66 2.71 20.11
CA VAL A 18 -2.81 2.89 18.67
C VAL A 18 -1.73 2.04 18.01
N PRO A 19 -2.07 0.87 17.40
CA PRO A 19 -1.09 0.19 16.60
C PRO A 19 -0.78 1.14 15.45
N PHE A 20 0.45 1.63 15.41
CA PHE A 20 0.94 2.32 14.23
C PHE A 20 0.93 1.28 13.12
N VAL A 21 -0.13 1.28 12.30
CA VAL A 21 -0.23 0.45 11.09
C VAL A 21 0.76 1.05 10.10
N SER A 22 2.05 0.82 10.36
CA SER A 22 3.06 0.95 9.32
C SER A 22 2.69 -0.11 8.30
N SER A 23 2.16 0.30 7.14
CA SER A 23 2.12 -0.60 5.99
C SER A 23 3.52 -1.18 5.84
N GLN A 24 3.71 -2.46 6.12
CA GLN A 24 5.02 -3.08 6.06
C GLN A 24 5.48 -3.01 4.61
N CYS A 25 6.48 -2.17 4.34
CA CYS A 25 7.11 -2.13 3.03
C CYS A 25 7.71 -3.51 2.75
N ARG A 26 7.26 -4.14 1.68
CA ARG A 26 7.67 -5.47 1.25
C ARG A 26 7.50 -5.58 -0.26
N ASP A 27 8.13 -6.59 -0.84
CA ASP A 27 7.87 -6.95 -2.21
C ASP A 27 6.56 -7.77 -2.31
N LEU A 28 5.78 -7.50 -3.35
CA LEU A 28 4.55 -8.19 -3.68
C LEU A 28 4.74 -9.16 -4.85
N HIS A 29 5.76 -8.94 -5.68
CA HIS A 29 6.03 -9.78 -6.84
C HIS A 29 7.18 -10.77 -6.56
N PRO A 30 7.03 -12.07 -6.90
CA PRO A 30 8.06 -13.08 -6.65
C PRO A 30 9.37 -12.93 -7.46
N TYR A 31 9.45 -11.96 -8.38
CA TYR A 31 10.57 -11.81 -9.33
C TYR A 31 11.28 -10.46 -9.20
N CYS A 32 11.13 -9.78 -8.07
CA CYS A 32 11.73 -8.46 -7.86
C CYS A 32 13.26 -8.44 -8.03
N GLU A 33 13.97 -9.48 -7.59
CA GLU A 33 15.42 -9.58 -7.82
C GLU A 33 15.75 -9.65 -9.32
N LEU A 34 14.99 -10.44 -10.11
CA LEU A 34 15.14 -10.47 -11.56
C LEU A 34 14.86 -9.09 -12.18
N PHE A 35 13.78 -8.43 -11.77
CA PHE A 35 13.43 -7.10 -12.27
C PHE A 35 14.49 -6.05 -11.98
N LYS A 36 15.14 -6.14 -10.81
CA LYS A 36 16.31 -5.30 -10.48
C LYS A 36 17.49 -5.56 -11.42
N THR A 37 17.79 -6.82 -11.74
CA THR A 37 18.85 -7.14 -12.72
C THR A 37 18.54 -6.67 -14.13
N LEU A 38 17.25 -6.55 -14.48
CA LEU A 38 16.77 -5.99 -15.74
C LEU A 38 16.66 -4.45 -15.71
N GLU A 39 17.22 -3.82 -14.68
CA GLU A 39 17.22 -2.36 -14.46
C GLU A 39 15.82 -1.73 -14.36
N LEU A 40 14.79 -2.52 -14.06
CA LEU A 40 13.41 -2.03 -14.02
C LEU A 40 13.17 -1.03 -12.88
N CYS A 41 13.92 -1.13 -11.78
CA CYS A 41 13.89 -0.19 -10.66
C CYS A 41 14.27 1.25 -11.06
N SER A 42 15.07 1.41 -12.11
CA SER A 42 15.55 2.71 -12.60
C SER A 42 15.09 2.98 -14.03
N SER A 43 14.24 2.10 -14.58
CA SER A 43 13.73 2.21 -15.94
C SER A 43 12.67 3.32 -16.03
N ASN A 44 12.28 3.65 -17.27
CA ASN A 44 11.41 4.76 -17.65
C ASN A 44 10.20 5.03 -16.72
N ALA A 45 9.64 6.24 -16.83
CA ALA A 45 8.51 6.73 -16.01
C ALA A 45 7.27 5.81 -16.01
N ALA A 46 7.12 4.89 -16.98
CA ALA A 46 6.01 3.95 -17.01
C ALA A 46 6.20 2.76 -16.05
N GLN A 47 7.45 2.35 -15.77
CA GLN A 47 7.78 1.20 -14.94
C GLN A 47 8.00 1.57 -13.47
N GLU A 48 8.54 2.76 -13.20
CA GLU A 48 8.80 3.24 -11.84
C GLU A 48 7.58 3.08 -10.91
N PRO A 49 6.33 3.42 -11.30
CA PRO A 49 5.17 3.22 -10.43
C PRO A 49 4.87 1.75 -10.15
N ILE A 50 5.06 0.88 -11.14
CA ILE A 50 4.83 -0.57 -11.02
C ILE A 50 5.86 -1.16 -10.06
N MET A 51 7.13 -0.75 -10.17
CA MET A 51 8.22 -1.20 -9.29
C MET A 51 8.11 -0.63 -7.88
N LYS A 52 7.68 0.63 -7.72
CA LYS A 52 7.36 1.24 -6.43
C LYS A 52 6.29 0.47 -5.66
N TYR A 53 5.34 -0.11 -6.37
CA TYR A 53 4.27 -0.88 -5.77
C TYR A 53 4.68 -2.35 -5.51
N ASN A 54 5.22 -3.01 -6.53
CA ASN A 54 5.45 -4.46 -6.50
C ASN A 54 6.79 -4.87 -5.90
N CYS A 55 7.80 -4.01 -5.97
CA CYS A 55 9.19 -4.32 -5.64
C CYS A 55 9.81 -3.23 -4.75
N ALA A 56 9.00 -2.68 -3.85
CA ALA A 56 9.38 -1.54 -3.04
C ALA A 56 10.63 -1.80 -2.18
N GLN A 57 10.82 -3.03 -1.71
CA GLN A 57 11.97 -3.39 -0.88
C GLN A 57 13.20 -3.64 -1.75
N THR A 58 13.13 -4.54 -2.74
CA THR A 58 14.26 -4.84 -3.63
C THR A 58 14.78 -3.61 -4.37
N CYS A 59 13.88 -2.72 -4.83
CA CYS A 59 14.22 -1.47 -5.52
C CYS A 59 14.56 -0.30 -4.59
N GLY A 60 14.48 -0.46 -3.26
CA GLY A 60 14.83 0.59 -2.31
C GLY A 60 13.84 1.76 -2.24
N PHE A 61 12.58 1.52 -2.59
CA PHE A 61 11.50 2.52 -2.52
C PHE A 61 10.79 2.57 -1.16
N CYS A 62 11.14 1.71 -0.21
CA CYS A 62 10.64 1.81 1.16
C CYS A 62 10.91 3.20 1.76
N GLY A 63 9.90 3.80 2.39
CA GLY A 63 10.00 5.15 2.96
C GLY A 63 9.87 6.29 1.94
N THR A 64 9.80 5.97 0.64
CA THR A 64 9.28 6.93 -0.35
C THR A 64 7.76 6.98 -0.21
N LYS A 65 7.13 8.14 -0.43
CA LYS A 65 5.66 8.23 -0.44
C LYS A 65 5.15 7.23 -1.48
N VAL A 66 4.59 6.12 -1.00
CA VAL A 66 3.74 5.24 -1.81
C VAL A 66 2.71 6.17 -2.44
N GLY A 67 2.53 6.12 -3.76
CA GLY A 67 1.58 6.98 -4.45
C GLY A 67 0.23 6.96 -3.71
N SER A 68 -0.48 8.08 -3.72
CA SER A 68 -1.79 8.22 -3.06
C SER A 68 -2.64 6.96 -3.28
N CYS A 69 -3.25 6.44 -2.20
CA CYS A 69 -4.14 5.28 -2.25
C CYS A 69 -5.44 5.65 -2.97
N VAL A 70 -5.39 5.59 -4.30
CA VAL A 70 -6.49 5.97 -5.19
C VAL A 70 -6.51 4.99 -6.34
N ASP A 71 -7.72 4.64 -6.77
CA ASP A 71 -7.94 3.88 -7.99
C ASP A 71 -7.53 4.70 -9.21
N ARG A 72 -6.65 4.13 -10.02
CA ARG A 72 -6.07 4.75 -11.22
C ARG A 72 -6.94 4.53 -12.45
N LEU A 73 -7.85 3.55 -12.41
CA LEU A 73 -8.78 3.24 -13.49
C LEU A 73 -10.23 3.47 -13.04
N SER A 74 -11.10 3.85 -13.98
CA SER A 74 -12.50 4.12 -13.70
C SER A 74 -13.37 2.87 -13.55
N ASN A 75 -12.91 1.72 -14.04
CA ASN A 75 -13.65 0.46 -14.06
C ASN A 75 -13.24 -0.51 -12.94
N CYS A 76 -12.62 -0.02 -11.87
CA CYS A 76 -12.18 -0.84 -10.76
C CYS A 76 -13.31 -1.64 -10.10
N SER A 77 -14.52 -1.07 -9.98
CA SER A 77 -15.67 -1.79 -9.43
C SER A 77 -16.07 -3.00 -10.28
N GLU A 78 -15.97 -2.88 -11.62
CA GLU A 78 -16.22 -3.99 -12.54
C GLU A 78 -15.16 -5.08 -12.36
N TYR A 79 -13.88 -4.71 -12.28
CA TYR A 79 -12.79 -5.64 -12.03
C TYR A 79 -12.95 -6.42 -10.73
N LYS A 80 -13.34 -5.75 -9.63
CA LYS A 80 -13.66 -6.42 -8.37
C LYS A 80 -14.84 -7.37 -8.53
N SER A 81 -15.93 -6.93 -9.16
CA SER A 81 -17.12 -7.77 -9.36
C SER A 81 -16.85 -9.00 -10.25
N SER A 82 -15.85 -8.90 -11.12
CA SER A 82 -15.39 -9.99 -12.01
C SER A 82 -14.35 -10.91 -11.35
N GLY A 83 -13.96 -10.67 -10.09
CA GLY A 83 -12.98 -11.47 -9.36
C GLY A 83 -11.52 -11.25 -9.80
N LEU A 84 -11.22 -10.10 -10.41
CA LEU A 84 -9.87 -9.80 -10.91
C LEU A 84 -8.90 -9.36 -9.80
N CYS A 85 -9.40 -9.02 -8.60
CA CYS A 85 -8.54 -8.79 -7.44
C CYS A 85 -7.93 -10.10 -6.91
N GLU A 86 -8.51 -11.26 -7.26
CA GLU A 86 -8.11 -12.59 -6.80
C GLU A 86 -7.59 -13.49 -7.92
N SER A 87 -7.49 -12.99 -9.15
CA SER A 87 -7.02 -13.74 -10.31
C SER A 87 -5.49 -13.74 -10.45
N ASP A 88 -4.96 -14.43 -11.45
CA ASP A 88 -3.53 -14.37 -11.80
C ASP A 88 -3.08 -12.96 -12.21
N ASP A 89 -4.02 -12.10 -12.61
CA ASP A 89 -3.80 -10.71 -12.98
C ASP A 89 -3.76 -9.75 -11.76
N LYS A 90 -3.93 -10.28 -10.54
CA LYS A 90 -4.12 -9.46 -9.33
C LYS A 90 -3.07 -8.39 -9.14
N LEU A 91 -1.78 -8.64 -9.41
CA LEU A 91 -0.73 -7.63 -9.17
C LEU A 91 -0.91 -6.38 -10.03
N ARG A 92 -1.36 -6.57 -11.28
CA ARG A 92 -1.69 -5.47 -12.19
C ARG A 92 -2.97 -4.76 -11.74
N ILE A 93 -3.96 -5.52 -11.30
CA ILE A 93 -5.28 -5.01 -10.91
C ILE A 93 -5.20 -4.27 -9.57
N GLU A 94 -4.52 -4.83 -8.58
CA GLU A 94 -4.21 -4.21 -7.30
C GLU A 94 -3.40 -2.93 -7.48
N TYR A 95 -2.41 -2.90 -8.39
CA TYR A 95 -1.75 -1.66 -8.74
C TYR A 95 -2.72 -0.67 -9.40
N ALA A 96 -3.61 -1.10 -10.30
CA ALA A 96 -4.56 -0.17 -10.93
C ALA A 96 -5.66 0.32 -9.98
N CYS A 97 -6.08 -0.52 -9.04
CA CYS A 97 -7.28 -0.38 -8.23
C CYS A 97 -7.00 -0.68 -6.75
N PRO A 98 -6.00 -0.04 -6.12
CA PRO A 98 -5.53 -0.44 -4.81
C PRO A 98 -6.54 -0.13 -3.70
N LEU A 99 -7.45 0.84 -3.91
CA LEU A 99 -8.52 1.14 -2.97
C LEU A 99 -9.67 0.15 -3.16
N THR A 100 -10.11 -0.07 -4.40
CA THR A 100 -11.20 -1.01 -4.68
C THR A 100 -10.84 -2.46 -4.32
N CYS A 101 -9.62 -2.91 -4.58
CA CYS A 101 -9.15 -4.26 -4.19
C CYS A 101 -8.71 -4.35 -2.72
N ASP A 102 -9.02 -3.34 -1.89
CA ASP A 102 -8.74 -3.34 -0.45
C ASP A 102 -7.25 -3.55 -0.08
N VAL A 103 -6.34 -3.14 -0.96
CA VAL A 103 -4.89 -3.29 -0.75
C VAL A 103 -4.31 -2.14 0.05
N CYS A 104 -4.95 -0.99 0.01
CA CYS A 104 -4.66 0.15 0.87
C CYS A 104 -5.94 0.83 1.33
N SER A 105 -5.80 1.70 2.32
CA SER A 105 -6.86 2.61 2.75
C SER A 105 -6.47 4.03 2.39
N SER A 106 -7.43 4.86 1.97
CA SER A 106 -7.19 6.29 1.78
C SER A 106 -6.60 6.88 3.07
N PRO A 107 -5.62 7.81 2.99
CA PRO A 107 -5.16 8.51 4.17
C PRO A 107 -6.37 9.15 4.86
N VAL A 108 -6.57 8.82 6.13
CA VAL A 108 -7.58 9.46 6.98
C VAL A 108 -7.13 10.88 7.32
#